data_AF-A0A7S2JCN3-F1
#
_entry.id   AF-A0A7S2JCN3-F1
#
_cell.length_a   1.000
_cell.length_b   1.000
_cell.length_c   1.000
_cell.angle_alpha   90.00
_cell.angle_beta   90.00
_cell.angle_gamma   90.00
#
_symmetry.space_group_name_H-M   'P 1'
#
loop_
_entity.id
_entity.type
_entity.pdbx_description
1 polymer ?
#
loop_
_entity_poly.entity_id
_entity_poly.type
_entity_poly.pdbx_seq_one_letter_code
_entity_poly.pdbx_strand_id
1 'polypeptide(L)'
;HHCILGKYVREFLVISHRWESREEPDGTGVQAKAVQAHLQQHPDIRYVWYDFSCMPQGDNKTVVEKLEFKTMLPSINLLYLGCSVLTLLDISYPSRFWTQFEAYLSMRKV
;
A
#
# COMPACT_ATOMS: atom_id res chain seq x y z
N HIS A 1 13.53 6.92 -11.10
CA HIS A 1 13.69 8.38 -11.20
C HIS A 1 12.37 9.15 -11.24
N HIS A 2 11.27 8.68 -11.86
CA HIS A 2 10.03 9.46 -11.94
C HIS A 2 9.16 9.51 -10.67
N CYS A 3 9.16 8.46 -9.82
CA CYS A 3 8.32 8.45 -8.61
C CYS A 3 8.67 9.55 -7.61
N ILE A 4 9.96 9.81 -7.42
CA ILE A 4 10.49 10.82 -6.49
C ILE A 4 10.35 12.27 -6.99
N LEU A 5 9.85 12.49 -8.21
CA LEU A 5 9.59 13.84 -8.75
C LEU A 5 8.12 14.27 -8.54
N GLY A 6 7.36 13.55 -7.71
CA GLY A 6 5.95 13.86 -7.43
C GLY A 6 4.98 13.60 -8.59
N LYS A 7 5.46 13.03 -9.71
CA LYS A 7 4.67 12.84 -10.94
C LYS A 7 3.42 11.97 -10.74
N TYR A 8 3.44 11.07 -9.76
CA TYR A 8 2.36 10.10 -9.53
C TYR A 8 1.45 10.46 -8.36
N VAL A 9 1.76 11.53 -7.61
CA VAL A 9 1.05 11.88 -6.37
C VAL A 9 -0.44 12.13 -6.59
N ARG A 10 -0.85 12.63 -7.76
CA ARG A 10 -2.27 12.95 -8.01
C ARG A 10 -3.12 11.76 -8.42
N GLU A 11 -2.59 10.86 -9.25
CA GLU A 11 -3.39 9.79 -9.88
C GLU A 11 -3.20 8.42 -9.21
N PHE A 12 -2.14 8.24 -8.41
CA PHE A 12 -1.82 6.99 -7.74
C PHE A 12 -1.98 7.12 -6.22
N LEU A 13 -2.78 6.21 -5.66
CA LEU A 13 -2.99 6.07 -4.24
C LEU A 13 -2.36 4.77 -3.75
N VAL A 14 -1.56 4.84 -2.69
CA VAL A 14 -0.96 3.68 -2.03
C VAL A 14 -1.63 3.52 -0.66
N ILE A 15 -2.06 2.30 -0.34
CA ILE A 15 -2.70 2.02 0.93
C ILE A 15 -1.64 1.55 1.92
N SER A 16 -1.52 2.27 3.03
CA SER A 16 -0.70 1.84 4.18
C SER A 16 -1.63 1.37 5.28
N HIS A 17 -1.52 0.11 5.65
CA HIS A 17 -2.49 -0.57 6.50
C HIS A 17 -1.85 -1.74 7.22
N ARG A 18 -2.53 -2.21 8.26
CA ARG A 18 -2.13 -3.42 8.96
C ARG A 18 -2.95 -4.59 8.42
N TRP A 19 -2.28 -5.71 8.14
CA TRP A 19 -2.97 -6.97 7.92
C TRP A 19 -3.61 -7.47 9.23
N GLU A 20 -4.91 -7.74 9.18
CA GLU A 20 -5.66 -8.32 10.28
C GLU A 20 -5.14 -9.72 10.62
N SER A 21 -4.97 -10.56 9.60
CA SER A 21 -4.35 -11.89 9.67
C SER A 21 -3.40 -12.14 8.48
N ARG A 22 -2.66 -13.25 8.50
CA ARG A 22 -1.69 -13.57 7.43
C ARG A 22 -2.37 -13.94 6.11
N GLU A 23 -3.51 -14.60 6.18
CA GLU A 23 -4.25 -15.09 5.01
C GLU A 23 -5.35 -14.10 4.57
N GLU A 24 -5.89 -13.35 5.53
CA GLU A 24 -6.96 -12.38 5.32
C GLU A 24 -6.53 -11.01 5.89
N PRO A 25 -5.99 -10.11 5.07
CA PRO A 25 -5.51 -8.79 5.53
C PRO A 25 -6.65 -7.86 5.95
N ASP A 26 -7.86 -8.06 5.41
CA ASP A 26 -9.10 -7.32 5.69
C ASP A 26 -10.29 -8.30 5.74
N GLY A 27 -10.23 -9.27 6.66
CA GLY A 27 -11.28 -10.29 6.81
C GLY A 27 -12.64 -9.68 7.19
N THR A 28 -12.63 -8.50 7.81
CA THR A 28 -13.85 -7.76 8.15
C THR A 28 -14.41 -6.89 7.02
N GLY A 29 -13.63 -6.62 5.97
CA GLY A 29 -13.98 -5.73 4.87
C GLY A 29 -14.06 -4.25 5.25
N VAL A 30 -13.63 -3.88 6.46
CA VAL A 30 -13.69 -2.50 6.97
C VAL A 30 -12.69 -1.62 6.22
N GLN A 31 -11.52 -2.16 5.88
CA GLN A 31 -10.48 -1.41 5.19
C GLN A 31 -10.89 -1.13 3.74
N ALA A 32 -11.44 -2.12 3.04
CA ALA A 32 -12.00 -1.95 1.70
C ALA A 32 -13.09 -0.87 1.66
N LYS A 33 -14.00 -0.86 2.64
CA LYS A 33 -15.03 0.18 2.75
C LYS A 33 -14.44 1.58 2.96
N ALA A 34 -13.41 1.70 3.80
CA ALA A 34 -12.72 2.97 4.02
C ALA A 34 -12.04 3.48 2.75
N VAL A 35 -11.37 2.59 2.00
CA VAL A 35 -10.77 2.92 0.70
C VAL A 35 -11.84 3.37 -0.29
N GLN A 36 -12.97 2.65 -0.40
CA GLN A 36 -14.08 3.03 -1.28
C GLN A 36 -14.65 4.41 -0.95
N ALA A 37 -14.89 4.70 0.34
CA ALA A 37 -15.39 6.00 0.79
C ALA A 37 -14.42 7.13 0.44
N HIS A 38 -13.10 6.90 0.57
CA HIS A 38 -12.08 7.86 0.15
C HIS A 38 -12.13 8.09 -1.36
N LEU A 39 -12.13 7.02 -2.17
CA LEU A 39 -12.15 7.14 -3.64
C LEU A 39 -13.39 7.89 -4.17
N GLN A 40 -14.54 7.77 -3.51
CA GLN A 40 -15.75 8.54 -3.88
C GLN A 40 -15.56 10.06 -3.74
N GLN A 41 -14.69 10.51 -2.84
CA GLN A 41 -14.38 11.94 -2.62
C GLN A 41 -13.20 12.42 -3.48
N HIS A 42 -12.46 11.51 -4.09
CA HIS A 42 -11.21 11.78 -4.80
C HIS A 42 -11.23 11.19 -6.23
N PRO A 43 -12.06 11.75 -7.15
CA PRO A 43 -12.23 11.23 -8.50
C PRO A 43 -11.00 11.39 -9.40
N ASP A 44 -9.97 12.13 -8.96
CA ASP A 44 -8.69 12.27 -9.65
C ASP A 44 -7.76 11.06 -9.47
N ILE A 45 -8.02 10.23 -8.46
CA ILE A 45 -7.30 8.98 -8.24
C ILE A 45 -7.75 7.95 -9.29
N ARG A 46 -6.79 7.39 -10.02
CA ARG A 46 -7.04 6.41 -11.09
C ARG A 46 -6.50 5.02 -10.76
N TYR A 47 -5.47 4.95 -9.92
CA TYR A 47 -4.80 3.71 -9.60
C TYR A 47 -4.66 3.58 -8.09
N VAL A 48 -4.96 2.37 -7.59
CA VAL A 48 -4.80 2.03 -6.17
C VAL A 48 -3.80 0.89 -6.06
N TRP A 49 -2.78 1.09 -5.25
CA TRP A 49 -1.86 0.06 -4.82
C TRP A 49 -2.27 -0.45 -3.45
N TYR A 50 -2.64 -1.73 -3.40
CA TYR A 50 -2.96 -2.46 -2.17
C TYR A 50 -2.06 -3.69 -2.12
N ASP A 51 -1.16 -3.78 -1.13
CA ASP A 51 -0.04 -4.73 -1.14
C ASP A 51 -0.47 -6.19 -1.36
N PHE A 52 -1.56 -6.62 -0.74
CA PHE A 52 -2.07 -7.98 -0.81
C PHE A 52 -2.65 -8.33 -2.19
N SER A 53 -3.27 -7.35 -2.84
CA SER A 53 -3.94 -7.54 -4.14
C SER A 53 -3.04 -7.21 -5.33
N CYS A 54 -2.00 -6.40 -5.13
CA CYS A 54 -1.14 -5.90 -6.20
C CYS A 54 0.24 -6.59 -6.24
N MET A 55 0.55 -7.44 -5.28
CA MET A 55 1.81 -8.20 -5.23
C MET A 55 1.52 -9.65 -4.82
N PRO A 56 2.21 -10.66 -5.39
CA PRO A 56 1.97 -12.05 -5.01
C PRO A 56 2.21 -12.30 -3.52
N GLN A 57 1.22 -12.88 -2.81
CA GLN A 57 1.28 -13.15 -1.36
C GLN A 57 1.17 -14.65 -1.03
N GLY A 58 1.30 -14.98 0.26
CA GLY A 58 1.06 -16.32 0.81
C GLY A 58 2.14 -17.34 0.43
N ASP A 59 2.07 -18.57 0.96
CA ASP A 59 3.14 -19.55 0.78
C ASP A 59 3.03 -20.34 -0.55
N ASN A 60 1.82 -20.43 -1.10
CA ASN A 60 1.48 -21.21 -2.29
C ASN A 60 1.78 -20.52 -3.63
N LYS A 61 2.76 -19.60 -3.66
CA LYS A 61 3.19 -18.91 -4.89
C LYS A 61 3.84 -19.88 -5.89
N THR A 62 3.47 -19.75 -7.15
CA THR A 62 4.16 -20.35 -8.30
C THR A 62 5.62 -19.85 -8.40
N VAL A 63 6.43 -20.51 -9.22
CA VAL A 63 7.82 -20.10 -9.45
C VAL A 63 7.89 -18.68 -10.03
N VAL A 64 6.96 -18.32 -10.92
CA VAL A 64 6.89 -16.99 -11.53
C VAL A 64 6.53 -15.93 -10.49
N GLU A 65 5.50 -16.17 -9.69
CA GLU A 65 5.08 -15.25 -8.62
C GLU A 65 6.17 -15.02 -7.57
N LYS A 66 6.97 -16.05 -7.26
CA LYS A 66 8.13 -15.91 -6.36
C LYS A 66 9.20 -14.97 -6.95
N LEU A 67 9.44 -15.05 -8.26
CA LEU A 67 10.38 -14.16 -8.96
C LEU A 67 9.84 -12.73 -9.03
N GLU A 68 8.54 -12.57 -9.31
CA GLU A 68 7.86 -11.28 -9.30
C GLU A 68 7.95 -10.62 -7.92
N PHE A 69 7.54 -11.33 -6.86
CA PHE A 69 7.63 -10.83 -5.48
C PHE A 69 9.06 -10.41 -5.13
N LYS A 70 10.07 -11.24 -5.46
CA LYS A 70 11.48 -10.93 -5.21
C LYS A 70 11.95 -9.67 -5.94
N THR A 71 11.39 -9.40 -7.12
CA THR A 71 11.71 -8.22 -7.93
C THR A 71 11.00 -6.97 -7.41
N MET A 72 9.77 -7.12 -6.93
CA MET A 72 8.93 -6.01 -6.48
C MET A 72 9.31 -5.52 -5.08
N LEU A 73 9.58 -6.45 -4.14
CA LEU A 73 9.79 -6.16 -2.72
C LEU A 73 10.83 -5.06 -2.44
N PRO A 74 12.01 -5.01 -3.10
CA PRO A 74 13.00 -3.95 -2.85
C PRO A 74 12.51 -2.54 -3.23
N SER A 75 11.51 -2.44 -4.12
CA SER A 75 11.06 -1.17 -4.69
C SER A 75 9.80 -0.60 -4.03
N ILE A 76 9.10 -1.37 -3.17
CA ILE A 76 7.80 -0.95 -2.60
C ILE A 76 7.91 0.36 -1.80
N ASN A 77 9.04 0.60 -1.14
CA ASN A 77 9.27 1.80 -0.35
C ASN A 77 9.20 3.09 -1.19
N LEU A 78 9.50 3.00 -2.50
CA LEU A 78 9.41 4.13 -3.41
C LEU A 78 7.96 4.56 -3.68
N LEU A 79 7.00 3.66 -3.50
CA LEU A 79 5.57 3.96 -3.64
C LEU A 79 5.13 4.93 -2.55
N TYR A 80 5.51 4.66 -1.29
CA TYR A 80 5.18 5.52 -0.16
C TYR A 80 5.90 6.88 -0.18
N LEU A 81 7.00 7.00 -0.92
CA LEU A 81 7.71 8.27 -1.12
C LEU A 81 7.18 9.09 -2.31
N GLY A 82 6.65 8.42 -3.34
CA GLY A 82 6.38 9.05 -4.65
C GLY A 82 4.91 9.16 -5.05
N CYS A 83 4.00 8.59 -4.27
CA CYS A 83 2.57 8.58 -4.52
C CYS A 83 1.80 9.21 -3.36
N SER A 84 0.51 9.49 -3.55
CA SER A 84 -0.36 9.78 -2.41
C SER A 84 -0.54 8.52 -1.57
N VAL A 85 -0.55 8.67 -0.25
CA VAL A 85 -0.70 7.55 0.68
C VAL A 85 -1.96 7.75 1.52
N LEU A 86 -2.85 6.76 1.51
CA LEU A 86 -3.96 6.66 2.46
C LEU A 86 -3.55 5.71 3.59
N THR A 87 -3.37 6.26 4.79
CA THR A 87 -3.08 5.49 5.98
C THR A 87 -4.38 5.07 6.68
N LEU A 88 -4.64 3.77 6.74
CA LEU A 88 -5.76 3.19 7.48
C LEU A 88 -5.35 2.96 8.93
N LEU A 89 -5.54 3.99 9.75
CA LEU A 89 -5.10 3.99 11.15
C LEU A 89 -6.09 3.19 12.03
N ASP A 90 -5.59 2.15 12.69
CA ASP A 90 -6.26 1.46 13.79
C ASP A 90 -5.41 1.53 15.08
N ILE A 91 -5.95 1.09 16.22
CA ILE A 91 -5.24 1.09 17.52
C ILE A 91 -3.97 0.22 17.48
N SER A 92 -3.96 -0.82 16.67
CA SER A 92 -2.84 -1.75 16.50
C SER A 92 -1.85 -1.32 15.40
N TYR A 93 -2.14 -0.27 14.64
CA TYR A 93 -1.32 0.22 13.55
C TYR A 93 0.13 0.48 13.98
N PRO A 94 0.42 1.15 15.13
CA PRO A 94 1.79 1.35 15.58
C PRO A 94 2.47 0.08 16.14
N SER A 95 1.77 -1.06 16.24
CA SER A 95 2.37 -2.30 16.75
C SER A 95 3.28 -3.00 15.72
N ARG A 96 3.23 -2.59 14.45
CA ARG A 96 4.04 -3.17 13.36
C ARG A 96 5.11 -2.18 12.92
N PHE A 97 6.30 -2.68 12.61
CA PHE A 97 7.39 -1.85 12.14
C PHE A 97 7.08 -1.24 10.76
N TRP A 98 6.59 -2.06 9.82
CA TRP A 98 6.38 -1.64 8.43
C TRP A 98 5.35 -0.52 8.31
N THR A 99 4.21 -0.60 8.99
CA THR A 99 3.18 0.45 8.99
C THR A 99 3.71 1.81 9.48
N GLN A 100 4.59 1.81 10.48
CA GLN A 100 5.25 3.01 10.97
C GLN A 100 6.29 3.54 9.97
N PHE A 101 7.05 2.65 9.35
CA PHE A 101 8.04 3.03 8.34
C PHE A 101 7.38 3.62 7.09
N GLU A 102 6.29 3.03 6.63
CA GLU A 102 5.47 3.53 5.52
C GLU A 102 4.89 4.91 5.82
N ALA A 103 4.31 5.10 7.02
CA ALA A 103 3.82 6.41 7.46
C ALA A 103 4.96 7.44 7.57
N TYR A 104 6.14 7.02 8.02
CA TYR A 104 7.32 7.89 8.07
C TYR A 104 7.77 8.32 6.66
N LEU A 105 7.73 7.42 5.68
CA LEU A 105 8.09 7.70 4.30
C LEU A 105 7.07 8.63 3.63
N SER A 106 5.78 8.43 3.86
CA SER A 106 4.72 9.25 3.26
C SER A 106 4.73 10.72 3.70
N MET A 107 5.33 11.00 4.86
CA MET A 107 5.49 12.37 5.38
C MET A 107 6.74 13.07 4.83
N ARG A 108 7.59 12.38 4.06
CA ARG A 108 8.79 12.97 3.48
C ARG A 108 8.41 13.84 2.29
N LYS A 109 8.98 15.05 2.24
CA LYS A 109 9.05 15.82 1.00
C LYS A 109 10.29 15.37 0.26
N VAL A 110 10.11 14.85 -0.95
CA VAL A 110 11.17 14.39 -1.85
C VAL A 110 11.15 15.22 -3.12
#